data_AF-T1CFU8-F1
#
_entry.id   AF-T1CFU8-F1
#
_cell.length_a   1.000
_cell.length_b   1.000
_cell.length_c   1.000
_cell.angle_alpha   90.00
_cell.angle_beta   90.00
_cell.angle_gamma   90.00
#
_symmetry.space_group_name_H-M   'P 1'
#
loop_
_entity.id
_entity.type
_entity.pdbx_description
1 polymer ?
#
loop_
_entity_poly.entity_id
_entity_poly.type
_entity_poly.pdbx_seq_one_letter_code
_entity_poly.pdbx_strand_id
1 'polypeptide(L)'
;MFTGDRSARFLVEALHAAGYANQPTSHHRGDGLRYTDLYMTAAVRCVPPDNRPTGEERHRCLPFLVRELRALGKARAVLALGGVAWEALLASTRAVYGVEPPAVPFGHGACVALG
;
A
#
# COMPACT_ATOMS: atom_id res chain seq x y z
N MET A 1 7.38 1.63 -8.48
CA MET A 1 7.07 0.76 -7.32
C MET A 1 6.28 -0.41 -7.88
N PHE A 2 6.63 -1.66 -7.53
CA PHE A 2 6.06 -2.87 -8.13
C PHE A 2 6.16 -2.92 -9.66
N THR A 3 7.39 -2.86 -10.19
CA THR A 3 7.69 -2.96 -11.63
C THR A 3 9.03 -3.68 -11.78
N GLY A 4 9.10 -4.67 -12.66
CA GLY A 4 10.35 -5.38 -12.96
C GLY A 4 10.73 -6.50 -11.98
N ASP A 5 9.91 -6.79 -10.98
CA ASP A 5 10.11 -7.89 -10.03
C ASP A 5 8.97 -8.94 -10.07
N ARG A 6 9.21 -10.13 -9.49
CA ARG A 6 8.22 -11.24 -9.52
C ARG A 6 6.97 -10.95 -8.70
N SER A 7 7.08 -10.28 -7.56
CA SER A 7 5.93 -9.90 -6.73
C SER A 7 5.00 -8.93 -7.44
N ALA A 8 5.57 -8.01 -8.22
CA ALA A 8 4.82 -7.08 -9.06
C ALA A 8 3.97 -7.81 -10.10
N ARG A 9 4.51 -8.85 -10.75
CA ARG A 9 3.78 -9.60 -11.78
C ARG A 9 2.46 -10.17 -11.24
N PHE A 10 2.50 -10.88 -10.11
CA PHE A 10 1.30 -11.47 -9.52
C PHE A 10 0.26 -10.40 -9.17
N LEU A 11 0.69 -9.30 -8.56
CA LEU A 11 -0.21 -8.22 -8.17
C LEU A 11 -0.84 -7.53 -9.39
N VAL A 12 -0.04 -7.19 -10.41
CA VAL A 12 -0.55 -6.50 -11.61
C VAL A 12 -1.51 -7.42 -12.38
N GLU A 13 -1.20 -8.71 -12.50
CA GLU A 13 -2.08 -9.69 -13.12
C GLU A 13 -3.43 -9.79 -12.41
N ALA A 14 -3.42 -9.85 -11.07
CA ALA A 14 -4.64 -9.85 -10.27
C ALA A 14 -5.44 -8.54 -10.41
N LEU A 15 -4.78 -7.38 -10.43
CA LEU A 15 -5.43 -6.08 -10.61
C LEU A 15 -6.03 -5.93 -12.02
N HIS A 16 -5.36 -6.45 -13.05
CA HIS A 16 -5.90 -6.50 -14.40
C HIS A 16 -7.14 -7.40 -14.47
N ALA A 17 -7.08 -8.60 -13.89
CA ALA A 17 -8.24 -9.50 -13.82
C ALA A 17 -9.43 -8.88 -13.07
N ALA A 18 -9.16 -8.03 -12.08
CA ALA A 18 -10.17 -7.27 -11.34
C ALA A 18 -10.63 -5.97 -12.04
N GLY A 19 -10.08 -5.62 -13.21
CA GLY A 19 -10.48 -4.44 -13.99
C GLY A 19 -9.82 -3.12 -13.57
N TYR A 20 -8.82 -3.13 -12.70
CA TYR A 20 -8.13 -1.93 -12.21
C TYR A 20 -6.86 -1.57 -13.00
N ALA A 21 -6.41 -2.42 -13.92
CA ALA A 21 -5.26 -2.17 -14.78
C ALA A 21 -5.59 -2.44 -16.25
N ASN A 22 -4.95 -1.71 -17.17
CA ASN A 22 -5.14 -1.88 -18.62
C ASN A 22 -4.37 -3.05 -19.24
N GLN A 23 -3.42 -3.63 -18.51
CA GLN A 23 -2.61 -4.76 -18.96
C GLN A 23 -2.15 -5.61 -17.75
N PRO A 24 -1.85 -6.90 -17.94
CA PRO A 24 -1.52 -7.82 -16.85
C PRO A 24 -0.04 -7.80 -16.42
N THR A 25 0.81 -6.93 -16.99
CA THR A 25 2.26 -6.92 -16.72
C THR A 25 2.83 -5.52 -16.46
N SER A 26 3.89 -5.48 -15.64
CA SER A 26 4.72 -4.29 -15.39
C SER A 26 6.22 -4.66 -15.51
N HIS A 27 6.82 -4.38 -16.65
CA HIS A 27 8.22 -4.68 -16.96
C HIS A 27 9.14 -3.49 -16.73
N HIS A 28 8.74 -2.29 -17.15
CA HIS A 28 9.54 -1.08 -17.01
C HIS A 28 8.66 0.17 -17.03
N ARG A 29 9.18 1.30 -16.53
CA ARG A 29 8.40 2.56 -16.38
C ARG A 29 7.62 3.01 -17.62
N GLY A 30 8.12 2.75 -18.83
CA GLY A 30 7.50 3.17 -20.10
C GLY A 30 6.62 2.12 -20.79
N ASP A 31 6.24 1.04 -20.13
CA ASP A 31 5.55 -0.10 -20.78
C ASP A 31 4.05 0.11 -21.03
N GLY A 32 3.53 1.31 -20.74
CA GLY A 32 2.14 1.67 -20.98
C GLY A 32 1.15 1.21 -19.91
N LEU A 33 1.62 0.61 -18.81
CA LEU A 33 0.76 0.24 -17.69
C LEU A 33 0.07 1.48 -17.09
N ARG A 34 -1.25 1.40 -16.96
CA ARG A 34 -2.11 2.40 -16.35
C ARG A 34 -3.09 1.72 -15.41
N TYR A 35 -3.25 2.32 -14.25
CA TYR A 35 -4.27 1.94 -13.28
C TYR A 35 -5.46 2.89 -13.37
N THR A 36 -6.66 2.36 -13.19
CA THR A 36 -7.90 3.13 -13.13
C THR A 36 -8.43 3.07 -11.71
N ASP A 37 -8.75 4.23 -11.12
CA ASP A 37 -9.27 4.36 -9.74
C ASP A 37 -8.45 3.64 -8.65
N LEU A 38 -7.15 3.48 -8.90
CA LEU A 38 -6.23 2.78 -8.00
C LEU A 38 -4.91 3.53 -7.89
N TYR A 39 -4.37 3.55 -6.68
CA TYR A 39 -3.05 4.09 -6.36
C TYR A 39 -2.27 3.06 -5.54
N MET A 40 -1.02 2.80 -5.91
CA MET A 40 -0.14 1.89 -5.19
C MET A 40 0.90 2.66 -4.39
N THR A 41 1.10 2.26 -3.14
CA THR A 41 2.16 2.77 -2.27
C THR A 41 2.72 1.67 -1.38
N ALA A 42 3.70 2.00 -0.54
CA ALA A 42 4.35 1.08 0.39
C ALA A 42 4.59 1.76 1.74
N ALA A 43 4.62 0.95 2.80
CA ALA A 43 4.91 1.39 4.16
C ALA A 43 6.32 2.02 4.27
N VAL A 44 7.28 1.51 3.51
CA VAL A 44 8.64 2.05 3.38
C VAL A 44 8.95 2.34 1.91
N ARG A 45 9.70 3.42 1.64
CA ARG A 45 10.01 3.88 0.27
C ARG A 45 11.35 3.42 -0.26
N CYS A 46 12.27 3.12 0.64
CA CYS A 46 13.56 2.53 0.32
C CYS A 46 13.46 1.01 0.47
N VAL A 47 14.18 0.28 -0.38
CA VAL A 47 14.26 -1.19 -0.31
C VAL A 47 15.07 -1.56 0.95
N PRO A 48 14.48 -2.22 1.95
CA PRO A 48 15.20 -2.63 3.15
C PRO A 48 15.99 -3.92 2.89
N PRO A 49 17.06 -4.19 3.65
CA PRO A 49 17.76 -5.47 3.61
C PRO A 49 16.79 -6.64 3.82
N ASP A 50 16.99 -7.72 3.05
CA ASP A 50 16.16 -8.94 3.07
C ASP A 50 14.64 -8.72 2.91
N ASN A 51 14.23 -7.56 2.38
CA ASN A 51 12.83 -7.12 2.32
C ASN A 51 12.14 -7.06 3.70
N ARG A 52 12.91 -6.81 4.77
CA ARG A 52 12.41 -6.75 6.16
C ARG A 52 12.73 -5.39 6.78
N PRO A 53 11.80 -4.42 6.69
CA PRO A 53 12.04 -3.12 7.28
C PRO A 53 12.03 -3.19 8.82
N THR A 54 12.96 -2.47 9.42
CA THR A 54 13.05 -2.27 10.86
C THR A 54 11.90 -1.40 11.39
N GLY A 55 11.71 -1.39 12.72
CA GLY A 55 10.77 -0.44 13.35
C GLY A 55 11.12 1.02 13.05
N GLU A 56 12.42 1.34 13.05
CA GLU A 56 12.90 2.69 12.79
C GLU A 56 12.66 3.14 11.34
N GLU A 57 12.93 2.29 10.34
CA GLU A 57 12.65 2.60 8.93
C GLU A 57 11.16 2.86 8.69
N ARG A 58 10.29 2.05 9.30
CA ARG A 58 8.83 2.24 9.25
C ARG A 58 8.43 3.56 9.88
N HIS A 59 8.96 3.87 11.06
CA HIS A 59 8.70 5.14 11.75
C HIS A 59 9.14 6.34 10.92
N ARG A 60 10.35 6.32 10.37
CA ARG A 60 10.89 7.39 9.52
C ARG A 60 10.11 7.55 8.21
N CYS A 61 9.56 6.46 7.65
CA CYS A 61 8.74 6.50 6.44
C CYS A 61 7.28 6.90 6.67
N LEU A 62 6.75 6.78 7.89
CA LEU A 62 5.35 7.04 8.21
C LEU A 62 4.85 8.43 7.77
N PRO A 63 5.59 9.54 7.98
CA PRO A 63 5.13 10.87 7.55
C PRO A 63 4.85 10.97 6.05
N PHE A 64 5.60 10.23 5.23
CA PHE A 64 5.36 10.21 3.79
C PHE A 64 4.09 9.42 3.44
N LEU A 65 3.82 8.30 4.13
CA LEU A 65 2.59 7.54 3.96
C LEU A 65 1.37 8.40 4.35
N VAL A 66 1.45 9.11 5.47
CA VAL A 66 0.40 10.04 5.91
C VAL A 66 0.12 11.11 4.85
N ARG A 67 1.17 11.69 4.26
CA ARG A 67 1.02 12.69 3.19
C ARG A 67 0.33 12.14 1.95
N GLU A 68 0.68 10.93 1.53
CA GLU A 68 0.04 10.28 0.38
C GLU A 68 -1.42 9.95 0.68
N LEU A 69 -1.73 9.36 1.83
CA LEU A 69 -3.11 9.04 2.21
C LEU A 69 -4.00 10.29 2.31
N ARG A 70 -3.48 11.39 2.86
CA ARG A 70 -4.20 12.68 2.87
C ARG A 70 -4.44 13.24 1.47
N ALA A 71 -3.52 13.02 0.53
CA ALA A 71 -3.71 13.44 -0.87
C ALA A 71 -4.79 12.60 -1.59
N LEU A 72 -5.02 11.36 -1.13
CA LEU A 72 -6.02 10.45 -1.65
C LEU A 72 -7.40 10.63 -0.97
N GLY A 73 -7.87 11.88 -0.81
CA GLY A 73 -9.12 12.18 -0.10
C GLY A 73 -10.41 11.59 -0.71
N LYS A 74 -10.33 10.96 -1.88
CA LYS A 74 -11.44 10.23 -2.54
C LYS A 74 -11.34 8.72 -2.38
N ALA A 75 -10.28 8.20 -1.76
CA ALA A 75 -10.11 6.76 -1.55
C ALA A 75 -11.21 6.24 -0.63
N ARG A 76 -11.90 5.18 -1.08
CA ARG A 76 -13.01 4.56 -0.33
C ARG A 76 -12.58 3.31 0.45
N ALA A 77 -11.45 2.73 0.08
CA ALA A 77 -10.89 1.55 0.71
C ALA A 77 -9.37 1.58 0.59
N VAL A 78 -8.68 0.94 1.54
CA VAL A 78 -7.25 0.71 1.50
C VAL A 78 -7.00 -0.78 1.69
N LEU A 79 -6.34 -1.41 0.71
CA LEU A 79 -5.94 -2.81 0.81
C LEU A 79 -4.52 -2.90 1.37
N ALA A 80 -4.39 -3.33 2.63
CA ALA A 80 -3.10 -3.55 3.25
C ALA A 80 -2.55 -4.94 2.88
N LEU A 81 -1.47 -4.97 2.09
CA LEU A 81 -0.81 -6.21 1.67
C LEU A 81 0.20 -6.68 2.72
N GLY A 82 -0.25 -7.51 3.66
CA GLY A 82 0.57 -8.13 4.70
C GLY A 82 0.68 -7.31 5.99
N GLY A 83 1.24 -7.93 7.04
CA GLY A 83 1.27 -7.36 8.40
C GLY A 83 2.00 -6.02 8.52
N VAL A 84 3.09 -5.81 7.78
CA VAL A 84 3.82 -4.54 7.81
C VAL A 84 2.98 -3.38 7.24
N ALA A 85 2.27 -3.62 6.14
CA ALA A 85 1.37 -2.62 5.56
C ALA A 85 0.17 -2.36 6.47
N TRP A 86 -0.36 -3.41 7.11
CA TRP A 86 -1.44 -3.32 8.09
C TRP A 86 -1.06 -2.43 9.28
N GLU A 87 0.07 -2.71 9.93
CA GLU A 87 0.58 -1.92 11.05
C GLU A 87 0.84 -0.45 10.66
N ALA A 88 1.44 -0.22 9.49
CA ALA A 88 1.70 1.14 9.00
C ALA A 88 0.41 1.92 8.72
N LEU A 89 -0.62 1.25 8.18
CA LEU A 89 -1.94 1.85 7.96
C LEU A 89 -2.60 2.24 9.28
N LEU A 90 -2.65 1.32 10.25
CA LEU A 90 -3.21 1.60 11.58
C LEU A 90 -2.45 2.75 12.27
N ALA A 91 -1.12 2.75 12.22
CA ALA A 91 -0.30 3.83 12.78
C ALA A 91 -0.54 5.19 12.11
N SER A 92 -1.03 5.22 10.87
CA SER A 92 -1.36 6.46 10.16
C SER A 92 -2.72 7.06 10.51
N THR A 93 -3.63 6.26 11.08
CA THR A 93 -5.07 6.63 11.25
C THR A 93 -5.27 7.93 12.01
N ARG A 94 -4.60 8.11 13.15
CA ARG A 94 -4.69 9.35 13.94
C ARG A 94 -4.29 10.57 13.12
N ALA A 95 -3.24 10.47 12.32
CA ALA A 95 -2.78 11.59 11.51
C ALA A 95 -3.68 11.82 10.28
N VAL A 96 -4.20 10.77 9.65
CA VAL A 96 -4.96 10.89 8.40
C VAL A 96 -6.43 11.19 8.65
N TYR A 97 -7.06 10.48 9.60
CA TYR A 97 -8.50 10.48 9.84
C TYR A 97 -8.90 11.08 11.20
N GLY A 98 -7.94 11.41 12.08
CA GLY A 98 -8.23 12.02 13.38
C GLY A 98 -8.83 11.07 14.41
N VAL A 99 -8.78 9.75 14.16
CA VAL A 99 -9.29 8.71 15.07
C VAL A 99 -8.15 7.93 15.71
N GLU A 100 -8.42 7.31 16.85
CA GLU A 100 -7.44 6.44 17.51
C GLU A 100 -7.17 5.17 16.68
N PRO A 101 -5.91 4.69 16.61
CA PRO A 101 -5.59 3.46 15.92
C PRO A 101 -6.41 2.28 16.46
N PRO A 102 -7.18 1.59 15.61
CA PRO A 102 -7.89 0.38 16.01
C PRO A 102 -6.92 -0.68 16.55
N ALA A 103 -7.23 -1.26 17.70
CA ALA A 103 -6.46 -2.36 18.29
C ALA A 103 -6.84 -3.71 17.67
N VAL A 104 -6.68 -3.84 16.35
CA VAL A 104 -7.04 -5.05 15.59
C VAL A 104 -5.77 -5.71 15.04
N PRO A 105 -5.47 -6.97 15.40
CA PRO A 105 -4.31 -7.67 14.88
C PRO A 105 -4.47 -7.94 13.38
N PHE A 106 -3.36 -8.09 12.67
CA PHE A 106 -3.38 -8.50 11.27
C PHE A 106 -3.98 -9.91 11.13
N GLY A 107 -4.84 -10.07 10.12
CA GLY A 107 -5.30 -11.37 9.64
C GLY A 107 -5.63 -11.28 8.15
N HIS A 108 -5.46 -12.39 7.41
CA HIS A 108 -5.87 -12.44 6.00
C HIS A 108 -7.38 -12.23 5.90
N GLY A 109 -7.81 -11.26 5.08
CA GLY A 109 -9.22 -10.89 4.94
C GLY A 109 -9.79 -10.08 6.12
N ALA A 110 -8.95 -9.66 7.08
CA ALA A 110 -9.40 -8.78 8.15
C ALA A 110 -9.80 -7.40 7.58
N CYS A 111 -10.94 -6.89 8.06
CA CYS A 111 -11.47 -5.59 7.69
C CYS A 111 -11.61 -4.73 8.95
N VAL A 112 -11.28 -3.44 8.84
CA VAL A 112 -11.39 -2.49 9.94
C VAL A 112 -11.80 -1.13 9.39
N ALA A 113 -12.68 -0.42 10.11
CA ALA A 113 -13.01 0.96 9.80
C ALA A 113 -11.85 1.87 10.23
N LEU A 114 -11.42 2.77 9.34
CA LEU A 114 -10.29 3.67 9.58
C LEU A 114 -10.71 5.08 10.07
N GLY A 115 -12.01 5.33 10.15
CA GLY A 115 -12.62 6.64 10.40
C GLY A 115 -13.75 6.92 9.43
#